data_AF-A0A527YTY6-F1
#
_entry.id   AF-A0A527YTY6-F1
#
_cell.length_a   1.000
_cell.length_b   1.000
_cell.length_c   1.000
_cell.angle_alpha   90.00
_cell.angle_beta   90.00
_cell.angle_gamma   90.00
#
_symmetry.space_group_name_H-M   'P 1'
#
loop_
_entity.id
_entity.type
_entity.pdbx_description
1 polymer ?
#
loop_
_entity_poly.entity_id
_entity_poly.type
_entity_poly.pdbx_seq_one_letter_code
_entity_poly.pdbx_strand_id
1 'polypeptide(L)'
;SFSAHMLAHMGVVAIAAPLMAIGVPLGPTPDASRAFTLALPASLVELIVVWSWHAPALRTLAESSLFATAIEQATFLAAGLFLWLACLPRRDSDTAGNAAGAFALLLTSIHMTLLGALL
;
A
#
# COMPACT_ATOMS: atom_id res chain seq x y z
N SER A 1 -21.89 0.61 8.11
CA SER A 1 -21.41 0.05 9.39
C SER A 1 -19.89 0.04 9.39
N PHE A 2 -19.26 0.15 10.55
CA PHE A 2 -17.80 0.13 10.68
C PHE A 2 -17.17 -1.12 10.05
N SER A 3 -17.76 -2.31 10.28
CA SER A 3 -17.26 -3.58 9.72
C SER A 3 -17.29 -3.62 8.19
N ALA A 4 -18.30 -3.05 7.55
CA ALA A 4 -18.36 -3.01 6.08
C ALA A 4 -17.29 -2.08 5.50
N HIS A 5 -17.03 -0.95 6.15
CA HIS A 5 -15.96 -0.04 5.76
C HIS A 5 -14.59 -0.71 5.90
N MET A 6 -14.31 -1.36 7.05
CA MET A 6 -13.05 -2.07 7.28
C MET A 6 -12.86 -3.23 6.31
N LEU A 7 -13.93 -3.95 5.96
CA LEU A 7 -13.86 -5.01 4.95
C LEU A 7 -13.51 -4.45 3.57
N ALA A 8 -14.10 -3.32 3.17
CA ALA A 8 -13.75 -2.67 1.90
C ALA A 8 -12.29 -2.21 1.89
N HIS A 9 -11.85 -1.54 2.97
CA HIS A 9 -10.46 -1.12 3.16
C HIS A 9 -9.47 -2.29 3.03
N MET A 10 -9.69 -3.35 3.82
CA MET A 10 -8.80 -4.52 3.82
C MET A 10 -8.86 -5.27 2.48
N GLY A 11 -10.03 -5.32 1.85
CA GLY A 11 -10.18 -5.88 0.50
C GLY A 11 -9.38 -5.10 -0.54
N VAL A 12 -9.38 -3.77 -0.47
CA VAL A 12 -8.61 -2.91 -1.38
C VAL A 12 -7.11 -3.12 -1.21
N VAL A 13 -6.61 -3.04 0.02
CA VAL A 13 -5.16 -3.06 0.31
C VAL A 13 -4.57 -4.46 0.19
N ALA A 14 -5.23 -5.47 0.78
CA ALA A 14 -4.67 -6.82 0.90
C ALA A 14 -5.01 -7.73 -0.29
N ILE A 15 -6.01 -7.39 -1.10
CA ILE A 15 -6.48 -8.25 -2.21
C ILE A 15 -6.39 -7.52 -3.55
N ALA A 16 -7.13 -6.42 -3.72
CA ALA A 16 -7.26 -5.77 -5.02
C ALA A 16 -5.92 -5.24 -5.55
N ALA A 17 -5.17 -4.51 -4.72
CA ALA A 17 -3.87 -3.97 -5.09
C ALA A 17 -2.84 -5.04 -5.53
N PRO A 18 -2.57 -6.11 -4.75
CA PRO A 18 -1.66 -7.16 -5.17
C PRO A 18 -2.12 -7.89 -6.44
N LEU A 19 -3.41 -8.23 -6.55
CA LEU A 19 -3.91 -8.93 -7.74
C LEU A 19 -3.78 -8.09 -9.01
N MET A 20 -4.08 -6.79 -8.93
CA MET A 20 -3.85 -5.87 -10.05
C MET A 20 -2.36 -5.77 -10.39
N ALA A 21 -1.49 -5.64 -9.39
CA ALA A 21 -0.06 -5.53 -9.60
C ALA A 21 0.53 -6.77 -10.31
N ILE A 22 0.07 -7.98 -9.95
CA ILE A 22 0.47 -9.23 -10.61
C ILE A 22 0.00 -9.28 -12.07
N GLY A 23 -1.16 -8.71 -12.38
CA GLY A 23 -1.70 -8.65 -13.73
C GLY A 23 -1.01 -7.62 -14.64
N VAL A 24 -0.18 -6.73 -14.10
CA VAL A 24 0.57 -5.74 -14.88
C VAL A 24 1.85 -6.37 -15.43
N PRO A 25 2.05 -6.40 -16.76
CA PRO A 25 3.31 -6.88 -17.34
C PRO A 25 4.43 -5.91 -16.98
N LEU A 26 5.28 -6.30 -16.04
CA LEU A 26 6.45 -5.53 -15.65
C LEU A 26 7.57 -5.72 -16.67
N GLY A 27 8.17 -4.61 -17.12
CA GLY A 27 9.33 -4.62 -18.01
C GLY A 27 10.61 -5.15 -17.33
N PRO A 28 11.79 -4.94 -17.95
CA PRO A 28 13.08 -5.38 -17.42
C PRO A 28 13.32 -4.94 -15.98
N THR A 29 14.14 -5.70 -15.26
CA THR A 29 14.50 -5.39 -13.87
C THR A 29 15.18 -4.03 -13.79
N PRO A 30 14.76 -3.15 -12.87
CA PRO A 30 15.59 -2.04 -12.47
C PRO A 30 16.87 -2.63 -11.88
N ASP A 31 18.00 -1.96 -12.09
CA ASP A 31 19.20 -2.24 -11.28
C ASP A 31 18.86 -2.16 -9.78
N ALA A 32 19.60 -2.87 -8.93
CA ALA A 32 19.33 -3.01 -7.49
C ALA A 32 19.17 -1.64 -6.79
N SER A 33 19.99 -0.67 -7.20
CA SER A 33 19.93 0.73 -6.78
C SER A 33 18.55 1.36 -7.06
N ARG A 34 17.95 0.99 -8.19
CA ARG A 34 16.67 1.48 -8.68
C ARG A 34 15.48 0.75 -8.03
N ALA A 35 15.64 -0.50 -7.61
CA ALA A 35 14.64 -1.22 -6.82
C ALA A 35 14.48 -0.58 -5.43
N PHE A 36 15.59 -0.28 -4.75
CA PHE A 36 15.56 0.36 -3.43
C PHE A 36 14.96 1.78 -3.47
N THR A 37 15.30 2.55 -4.52
CA THR A 37 14.75 3.90 -4.72
C THR A 37 13.27 3.92 -5.11
N LEU A 38 12.66 2.77 -5.41
CA LEU A 38 11.22 2.68 -5.66
C LEU A 38 10.46 2.05 -4.50
N ALA A 39 10.95 0.93 -3.95
CA ALA A 39 10.24 0.18 -2.92
C ALA A 39 10.11 0.95 -1.59
N LEU A 40 11.18 1.63 -1.15
CA LEU A 40 11.12 2.41 0.09
C LEU A 40 10.21 3.64 -0.01
N PRO A 41 10.33 4.50 -1.03
CA PRO A 41 9.38 5.60 -1.19
C PRO A 41 7.95 5.13 -1.35
N ALA A 42 7.71 3.98 -2.01
CA ALA A 42 6.37 3.43 -2.12
C ALA A 42 5.79 3.01 -0.77
N SER A 43 6.59 2.38 0.10
CA SER A 43 6.18 2.07 1.47
C SER A 43 5.95 3.32 2.31
N LEU A 44 6.79 4.36 2.17
CA LEU A 44 6.58 5.63 2.86
C LEU A 44 5.31 6.36 2.39
N VAL A 45 5.02 6.34 1.09
CA VAL A 45 3.78 6.91 0.54
C VAL A 45 2.57 6.16 1.12
N GLU A 46 2.62 4.83 1.13
CA GLU A 46 1.55 4.01 1.68
C GLU A 46 1.35 4.27 3.19
N LEU A 47 2.44 4.33 3.97
CA LEU A 47 2.42 4.74 5.37
C LEU A 47 1.73 6.10 5.56
N ILE A 48 2.17 7.14 4.84
CA ILE A 48 1.63 8.50 4.98
C ILE A 48 0.14 8.53 4.64
N VAL A 49 -0.26 7.87 3.55
CA VAL A 49 -1.65 7.82 3.09
C VAL A 49 -2.52 7.14 4.16
N VAL A 50 -2.13 5.95 4.63
CA VAL A 50 -2.88 5.21 5.65
C VAL A 50 -2.99 6.03 6.94
N TRP A 51 -1.89 6.58 7.44
CA TRP A 51 -1.92 7.32 8.69
C TRP A 51 -2.73 8.61 8.60
N SER A 52 -2.68 9.31 7.46
CA SER A 52 -3.45 10.54 7.25
C SER A 52 -4.94 10.26 7.37
N TRP A 53 -5.44 9.21 6.70
CA TRP A 53 -6.87 8.87 6.74
C TRP A 53 -7.35 8.41 8.13
N HIS A 54 -6.46 7.89 8.96
CA HIS A 54 -6.79 7.51 10.33
C HIS A 54 -6.68 8.68 11.32
N ALA A 55 -6.21 9.86 10.91
CA ALA A 55 -6.26 11.05 11.76
C ALA A 55 -7.73 11.44 12.08
N PRO A 56 -8.05 11.90 13.31
CA PRO A 56 -9.43 12.12 13.74
C PRO A 56 -10.29 13.00 12.81
N ALA A 57 -9.69 14.06 12.26
CA ALA A 57 -10.39 14.99 11.37
C ALA A 57 -10.74 14.36 10.01
N LEU A 58 -9.82 13.59 9.41
CA LEU A 58 -10.06 12.91 8.14
C LEU A 58 -10.99 11.72 8.31
N ARG A 59 -10.90 11.02 9.45
CA ARG A 59 -11.80 9.91 9.78
C ARG A 59 -13.25 10.36 9.93
N THR A 60 -13.50 11.46 10.65
CA THR A 60 -14.86 12.01 10.76
C THR A 60 -15.41 12.50 9.41
N LEU A 61 -14.54 13.01 8.53
CA LEU A 61 -14.92 13.36 7.16
C LEU A 61 -15.28 12.13 6.32
N ALA A 62 -14.49 11.07 6.38
CA ALA A 62 -14.75 9.81 5.68
C ALA A 62 -16.02 9.11 6.18
N GLU A 63 -16.34 9.23 7.48
CA GLU A 63 -17.57 8.67 8.06
C GLU A 63 -18.83 9.47 7.71
N SER A 64 -18.69 10.77 7.41
CA SER A 64 -19.82 11.67 7.12
C SER A 64 -20.14 11.83 5.63
N SER A 65 -19.25 11.40 4.71
CA SER A 65 -19.42 11.60 3.27
C SER A 65 -18.95 10.41 2.44
N LEU A 66 -19.87 9.87 1.61
CA LEU A 66 -19.55 8.83 0.63
C LEU A 66 -18.47 9.25 -0.36
N PHE A 67 -18.42 10.54 -0.71
CA PHE A 67 -17.39 11.07 -1.59
C PHE A 67 -16.01 11.03 -0.93
N ALA A 68 -15.93 11.40 0.35
CA ALA A 68 -14.70 11.30 1.11
C ALA A 68 -14.25 9.83 1.28
N THR A 69 -15.19 8.92 1.58
CA THR A 69 -14.91 7.48 1.60
C THR A 69 -14.37 6.98 0.26
N ALA A 70 -14.93 7.43 -0.87
CA ALA A 70 -14.47 7.00 -2.19
C ALA A 70 -13.03 7.50 -2.48
N ILE A 71 -12.70 8.73 -2.09
CA ILE A 71 -11.33 9.26 -2.21
C ILE A 71 -10.39 8.43 -1.33
N GLU A 72 -10.76 8.18 -0.09
CA GLU A 72 -9.99 7.35 0.84
C GLU A 72 -9.65 6.00 0.20
N GLN A 73 -10.66 5.24 -0.23
CA GLN A 73 -10.47 3.93 -0.86
C GLN A 73 -9.63 4.02 -2.14
N ALA A 74 -9.83 5.04 -2.96
CA ALA A 74 -9.02 5.26 -4.17
C ALA A 74 -7.55 5.54 -3.83
N THR A 75 -7.26 6.31 -2.77
CA THR A 75 -5.89 6.60 -2.35
C THR A 75 -5.21 5.38 -1.73
N PHE A 76 -5.93 4.54 -0.98
CA PHE A 76 -5.42 3.24 -0.51
C PHE A 76 -5.11 2.31 -1.67
N LEU A 77 -6.00 2.23 -2.65
CA LEU A 77 -5.77 1.42 -3.85
C LEU A 77 -4.55 1.90 -4.62
N ALA A 78 -4.41 3.21 -4.84
CA ALA A 78 -3.29 3.80 -5.57
C ALA A 78 -1.95 3.60 -4.83
N ALA A 79 -1.91 3.86 -3.53
CA ALA A 79 -0.70 3.68 -2.72
C ALA A 79 -0.31 2.21 -2.61
N GLY A 80 -1.28 1.33 -2.35
CA GLY A 80 -1.05 -0.12 -2.32
C GLY A 80 -0.59 -0.66 -3.67
N LEU A 81 -1.21 -0.24 -4.77
CA LEU A 81 -0.78 -0.64 -6.12
C LEU A 81 0.64 -0.17 -6.41
N PHE A 82 0.98 1.06 -6.05
CA PHE A 82 2.34 1.58 -6.20
C PHE A 82 3.36 0.77 -5.41
N LEU A 83 3.05 0.43 -4.14
CA LEU A 83 3.87 -0.43 -3.29
C LEU A 83 4.09 -1.80 -3.93
N TRP A 84 3.02 -2.49 -4.33
CA TRP A 84 3.13 -3.82 -4.92
C TRP A 84 3.90 -3.80 -6.25
N LEU A 85 3.68 -2.82 -7.11
CA LEU A 85 4.46 -2.68 -8.36
C LEU A 85 5.94 -2.39 -8.12
N ALA A 86 6.28 -1.73 -7.02
CA ALA A 86 7.66 -1.44 -6.62
C ALA A 86 8.35 -2.65 -5.94
N CYS A 87 7.58 -3.50 -5.24
CA CYS A 87 8.09 -4.63 -4.47
C CYS A 87 8.08 -5.97 -5.21
N LEU A 88 7.23 -6.15 -6.23
CA LEU A 88 7.13 -7.43 -6.93
C LEU A 88 8.43 -7.79 -7.66
N PRO A 89 8.96 -9.01 -7.48
CA PRO A 89 10.11 -9.50 -8.23
C PRO A 89 9.83 -9.49 -9.73
N ARG A 90 10.84 -9.10 -10.51
CA ARG A 90 10.82 -9.17 -11.98
C ARG A 90 11.72 -10.31 -12.45
N ARG A 91 11.61 -10.69 -13.73
CA ARG A 91 12.16 -11.95 -14.26
C ARG A 91 13.65 -12.19 -13.99
N ASP A 92 14.44 -11.12 -13.89
CA ASP A 92 15.90 -11.15 -13.69
C ASP A 92 16.33 -10.43 -12.38
N SER A 93 15.44 -10.38 -11.38
CA SER A 93 15.68 -9.62 -10.14
C SER A 93 16.82 -10.24 -9.32
N ASP A 94 17.72 -9.40 -8.82
CA ASP A 94 18.80 -9.82 -7.94
C ASP A 94 18.36 -9.95 -6.46
N THR A 95 19.21 -10.56 -5.64
CA THR A 95 18.92 -10.78 -4.21
C THR A 95 18.66 -9.46 -3.46
N ALA A 96 19.39 -8.39 -3.81
CA ALA A 96 19.26 -7.10 -3.15
C ALA A 96 17.92 -6.42 -3.47
N GLY A 97 17.47 -6.44 -4.73
CA GLY A 97 16.16 -5.94 -5.14
C GLY A 97 15.02 -6.70 -4.47
N ASN A 98 15.12 -8.03 -4.38
CA ASN A 98 14.14 -8.86 -3.68
C ASN A 98 14.08 -8.56 -2.17
N ALA A 99 15.25 -8.38 -1.53
CA ALA A 99 15.33 -8.01 -0.12
C ALA A 99 14.72 -6.63 0.15
N ALA A 100 14.93 -5.66 -0.75
CA ALA A 100 14.33 -4.33 -0.65
C ALA A 100 12.80 -4.38 -0.75
N GLY A 101 12.27 -5.15 -1.70
CA GLY A 101 10.83 -5.38 -1.84
C GLY A 101 10.22 -6.03 -0.60
N ALA A 102 10.85 -7.09 -0.09
CA ALA A 102 10.43 -7.76 1.14
C ALA A 102 10.47 -6.84 2.37
N PHE A 103 11.54 -6.04 2.51
CA PHE A 103 11.67 -5.08 3.60
C PHE A 103 10.58 -3.99 3.57
N ALA A 104 10.28 -3.44 2.39
CA ALA A 104 9.22 -2.47 2.21
C ALA A 104 7.83 -3.06 2.56
N LEU A 105 7.54 -4.29 2.12
CA LEU A 105 6.29 -4.98 2.49
C LEU A 105 6.21 -5.30 3.99
N LEU A 106 7.34 -5.67 4.62
CA LEU A 106 7.42 -5.90 6.05
C LEU A 106 7.15 -4.61 6.84
N LEU A 107 7.76 -3.50 6.43
CA LEU A 107 7.53 -2.19 7.03
C LEU A 107 6.04 -1.81 6.95
N THR A 108 5.42 -2.02 5.80
CA THR A 108 3.98 -1.82 5.62
C THR A 108 3.15 -2.68 6.56
N SER A 109 3.45 -3.98 6.68
CA SER A 109 2.76 -4.86 7.61
C SER A 109 2.88 -4.42 9.07
N ILE A 110 4.05 -3.89 9.48
CA ILE A 110 4.28 -3.45 10.88
C ILE A 110 3.41 -2.23 11.22
N HIS A 111 3.35 -1.21 10.36
CA HIS A 111 2.58 -0.03 10.74
C HIS A 111 1.07 -0.24 10.62
N MET A 112 0.60 -1.12 9.72
CA MET A 112 -0.82 -1.50 9.65
C MET A 112 -1.29 -2.18 10.94
N THR A 113 -0.43 -3.02 11.54
CA THR A 113 -0.72 -3.67 12.83
C THR A 113 -0.62 -2.71 14.01
N LEU A 114 0.37 -1.81 14.03
CA LEU A 114 0.50 -0.76 15.05
C LEU A 114 -0.72 0.16 15.08
N LEU A 115 -1.21 0.57 13.91
CA LEU A 115 -2.38 1.42 13.79
C LEU A 115 -3.64 0.71 14.31
N GLY A 116 -3.78 -0.59 14.02
CA GLY A 116 -4.86 -1.41 14.59
C GLY A 116 -4.79 -1.60 16.11
N ALA A 117 -3.62 -1.43 16.74
CA ALA A 117 -3.49 -1.45 18.19
C ALA A 117 -3.81 -0.09 18.86
N LEU A 118 -3.75 1.01 18.10
CA LEU A 118 -3.99 2.37 18.59
C LEU A 118 -5.45 2.85 18.40
N LEU A 119 -6.25 2.13 17.61
CA LEU A 119 -7.64 2.44 17.29
C LEU A 119 -8.63 1.44 17.90
#